data_AF-A0AAE8W4M1-F1
#
_entry.id   AF-A0AAE8W4M1-F1
#
_cell.length_a   1.000
_cell.length_b   1.000
_cell.length_c   1.000
_cell.angle_alpha   90.00
_cell.angle_beta   90.00
_cell.angle_gamma   90.00
#
_symmetry.space_group_name_H-M   'P 1'
#
loop_
_entity.id
_entity.type
_entity.pdbx_description
1 polymer ?
#
loop_
_entity_poly.entity_id
_entity_poly.type
_entity_poly.pdbx_seq_one_letter_code
_entity_poly.pdbx_strand_id
1 'polypeptide(L)'
;MTADAWTKAVRRQLGLGRVLALGGPRDGAWITERAAEAVLRRAAADVRGARLGPLRISLAAPEHAYDAYAPAVPPPPSALPPGPLRITADFLASAHSTAEPFPTTATHLRAALAGAATRQLGLTVTEVDLRVSGLLDTDEDVVHPPEDHEDHSPTEPPSPGDDEESRVAAAALSVPGVTRLTGTLGGLGRAVLIETGPALPRRHVRVEVTVGGEERALDVARAVRRKVGKALPGHPTVAVLVTAVEGAATKDVP
;
A
#
# COMPACT_ATOMS: atom_id res chain seq x y z
N MET A 1 -33.05 0.90 0.08
CA MET A 1 -31.89 0.44 0.88
C MET A 1 -30.57 0.42 0.09
N THR A 2 -30.39 1.31 -0.90
CA THR A 2 -29.19 1.37 -1.78
C THR A 2 -28.26 2.53 -1.45
N ALA A 3 -28.78 3.61 -0.85
CA ALA A 3 -28.00 4.80 -0.50
C ALA A 3 -26.97 4.56 0.62
N ASP A 4 -27.27 3.72 1.62
CA ASP A 4 -26.35 3.42 2.72
C ASP A 4 -25.19 2.51 2.29
N ALA A 5 -25.44 1.52 1.44
CA ALA A 5 -24.40 0.66 0.89
C ALA A 5 -23.42 1.45 0.01
N TRP A 6 -23.95 2.37 -0.81
CA TRP A 6 -23.15 3.30 -1.62
C TRP A 6 -22.34 4.27 -0.74
N THR A 7 -22.94 4.86 0.29
CA THR A 7 -22.26 5.78 1.19
C THR A 7 -21.15 5.08 1.99
N LYS A 8 -21.37 3.83 2.42
CA LYS A 8 -20.35 3.01 3.09
C LYS A 8 -19.24 2.55 2.14
N ALA A 9 -19.55 2.30 0.86
CA ALA A 9 -18.56 1.99 -0.16
C ALA A 9 -17.69 3.21 -0.52
N VAL A 10 -18.30 4.38 -0.70
CA VAL A 10 -17.59 5.65 -0.94
C VAL A 10 -16.77 6.05 0.29
N ARG A 11 -17.28 5.88 1.52
CA ARG A 11 -16.51 6.13 2.75
C ARG A 11 -15.34 5.17 2.92
N ARG A 12 -15.51 3.89 2.58
CA ARG A 12 -14.40 2.92 2.54
C ARG A 12 -13.38 3.29 1.46
N GLN A 13 -13.83 3.70 0.28
CA GLN A 13 -12.96 4.18 -0.81
C GLN A 13 -12.21 5.47 -0.45
N LEU A 14 -12.84 6.39 0.29
CA LEU A 14 -12.20 7.60 0.83
C LEU A 14 -11.27 7.29 2.00
N GLY A 15 -11.54 6.23 2.78
CA GLY A 15 -10.71 5.78 3.91
C GLY A 15 -9.41 5.06 3.50
N LEU A 16 -9.34 4.53 2.28
CA LEU A 16 -8.14 3.88 1.72
C LEU A 16 -7.13 4.88 1.14
N GLY A 17 -7.54 6.13 0.91
CA GLY A 17 -6.71 7.17 0.31
C GLY A 17 -6.44 6.95 -1.19
N ARG A 18 -5.40 7.61 -1.71
CA ARG A 18 -4.95 7.40 -3.09
C ARG A 18 -4.27 6.04 -3.22
N VAL A 19 -4.16 5.54 -4.44
CA VAL A 19 -3.45 4.30 -4.74
C VAL A 19 -2.16 4.62 -5.50
N LEU A 20 -1.04 4.07 -5.05
CA LEU A 20 0.30 4.37 -5.55
C LEU A 20 0.84 3.18 -6.35
N ALA A 21 1.46 3.42 -7.50
CA ALA A 21 2.10 2.37 -8.27
C ALA A 21 3.36 1.84 -7.55
N LEU A 22 3.47 0.51 -7.46
CA LEU A 22 4.70 -0.16 -7.05
C LEU A 22 5.55 -0.43 -8.30
N GLY A 23 6.82 -0.03 -8.26
CA GLY A 23 7.74 -0.20 -9.38
C GLY A 23 7.42 0.71 -10.56
N GLY A 24 7.50 0.16 -11.77
CA GLY A 24 7.31 0.88 -13.03
C GLY A 24 6.02 0.52 -13.77
N PRO A 25 5.76 1.15 -14.92
CA PRO A 25 4.47 1.04 -15.63
C PRO A 25 4.07 -0.37 -16.06
N ARG A 26 5.05 -1.28 -16.20
CA ARG A 26 4.83 -2.68 -16.63
C ARG A 26 4.52 -3.64 -15.49
N ASP A 27 4.67 -3.20 -14.24
CA ASP A 27 4.58 -4.09 -13.09
C ASP A 27 3.14 -4.50 -12.76
N GLY A 28 2.17 -3.61 -13.03
CA GLY A 28 0.76 -3.88 -12.75
C GLY A 28 0.48 -4.13 -11.26
N ALA A 29 1.25 -3.44 -10.40
CA ALA A 29 1.20 -3.56 -8.95
C ALA A 29 0.98 -2.19 -8.33
N TRP A 30 0.13 -2.14 -7.32
CA TRP A 30 -0.24 -0.93 -6.61
C TRP A 30 -0.35 -1.17 -5.11
N ILE A 31 -0.26 -0.11 -4.33
CA ILE A 31 -0.44 -0.11 -2.88
C ILE A 31 -1.34 1.05 -2.46
N THR A 32 -2.19 0.86 -1.45
CA THR A 32 -2.93 1.98 -0.86
C THR A 32 -1.96 2.95 -0.16
N GLU A 33 -2.24 4.26 -0.23
CA GLU A 33 -1.42 5.28 0.44
C GLU A 33 -1.33 4.97 1.94
N ARG A 34 -2.43 4.56 2.57
CA ARG A 34 -2.45 4.12 3.98
C ARG A 34 -1.49 2.97 4.29
N ALA A 35 -1.43 1.93 3.45
CA ALA A 35 -0.51 0.81 3.66
C ALA A 35 0.95 1.25 3.49
N ALA A 36 1.22 2.14 2.54
CA ALA A 36 2.54 2.71 2.35
C ALA A 36 2.96 3.57 3.57
N GLU A 37 2.07 4.44 4.06
CA GLU A 37 2.30 5.28 5.23
C GLU A 37 2.62 4.45 6.48
N ALA A 38 1.90 3.34 6.71
CA ALA A 38 2.14 2.48 7.86
C ALA A 38 3.58 1.93 7.90
N VAL A 39 4.11 1.51 6.75
CA VAL A 39 5.49 1.03 6.62
C VAL A 39 6.50 2.16 6.82
N LEU A 40 6.26 3.32 6.21
CA LEU A 40 7.13 4.49 6.33
C LEU A 40 7.19 5.02 7.77
N ARG A 41 6.03 5.03 8.47
CA ARG A 41 5.94 5.43 9.88
C ARG A 41 6.72 4.50 10.79
N ARG A 42 6.64 3.19 10.57
CA ARG A 42 7.43 2.20 11.33
C ARG A 42 8.93 2.45 11.14
N ALA A 43 9.38 2.62 9.88
CA ALA A 43 10.78 2.90 9.59
C ALA A 43 11.28 4.23 10.19
N ALA A 44 10.41 5.25 10.25
CA ALA A 44 10.73 6.52 10.90
C ALA A 44 10.81 6.40 12.43
N ALA A 45 10.01 5.52 13.04
CA ALA A 45 10.04 5.28 14.49
C ALA A 45 11.37 4.68 14.97
N ASP A 46 12.11 3.99 14.09
CA ASP A 46 13.45 3.46 14.39
C ASP A 46 14.54 4.56 14.43
N VAL A 47 14.22 5.78 13.99
CA VAL A 47 15.16 6.91 13.98
C VAL A 47 15.06 7.67 15.30
N ARG A 48 16.11 7.57 16.12
CA ARG A 48 16.17 8.27 17.41
C ARG A 48 16.16 9.79 17.24
N GLY A 49 15.51 10.48 18.18
CA GLY A 49 15.48 11.94 18.24
C GLY A 49 14.57 12.60 17.19
N ALA A 50 13.76 11.83 16.46
CA ALA A 50 12.75 12.35 15.54
C ALA A 50 11.39 11.69 15.77
N ARG A 51 10.32 12.48 15.75
CA ARG A 51 8.93 11.98 15.71
C ARG A 51 8.26 12.45 14.43
N LEU A 52 7.86 11.49 13.60
CA LEU A 52 7.21 11.78 12.33
C LEU A 52 5.78 12.32 12.54
N GLY A 53 5.50 13.48 11.95
CA GLY A 53 4.19 14.12 11.95
C GLY A 53 3.35 13.72 10.73
N PRO A 54 2.56 14.66 10.17
CA PRO A 54 1.91 14.48 8.88
C PRO A 54 2.89 14.04 7.79
N LEU A 55 2.48 13.04 7.00
CA LEU A 55 3.23 12.51 5.87
C LEU A 55 2.30 12.46 4.65
N ARG A 56 2.87 12.76 3.48
CA ARG A 56 2.18 12.75 2.19
C ARG A 56 3.07 12.13 1.13
N ILE A 57 2.46 11.41 0.20
CA ILE A 57 3.13 10.87 -0.97
C ILE A 57 2.47 11.47 -2.22
N SER A 58 3.26 12.03 -3.13
CA SER A 58 2.78 12.65 -4.36
C SER A 58 3.68 12.32 -5.55
N LEU A 59 3.23 12.59 -6.77
CA LEU A 59 4.10 12.59 -7.94
C LEU A 59 5.13 13.71 -7.78
N ALA A 60 6.39 13.44 -8.13
CA ALA A 60 7.44 14.45 -8.13
C ALA A 60 7.28 15.44 -9.31
N ALA A 61 6.76 14.96 -10.44
CA ALA A 61 6.49 15.74 -11.66
C ALA A 61 5.10 15.34 -12.23
N PRO A 62 3.99 15.86 -11.66
CA PRO A 62 2.63 15.45 -12.03
C PRO A 62 2.26 15.80 -13.48
N GLU A 63 2.79 16.89 -14.03
CA GLU A 63 2.46 17.44 -15.36
C GLU A 63 2.76 16.49 -16.52
N HIS A 64 3.71 15.57 -16.36
CA HIS A 64 4.11 14.62 -17.40
C HIS A 64 3.77 13.16 -17.08
N ALA A 65 3.23 12.91 -15.89
CA ALA A 65 3.14 11.55 -15.37
C ALA A 65 2.18 10.66 -16.17
N TYR A 66 1.05 11.22 -16.62
CA TYR A 66 0.03 10.46 -17.34
C TYR A 66 0.44 10.05 -18.76
N ASP A 67 1.29 10.84 -19.42
CA ASP A 67 1.75 10.58 -20.78
C ASP A 67 3.01 9.72 -20.81
N ALA A 68 3.98 10.01 -19.94
CA ALA A 68 5.29 9.36 -19.95
C ALA A 68 5.28 7.96 -19.31
N TYR A 69 4.32 7.67 -18.44
CA TYR A 69 4.32 6.46 -17.61
C TYR A 69 2.98 5.73 -17.65
N ALA A 70 2.33 5.70 -18.82
CA ALA A 70 1.08 4.99 -19.02
C ALA A 70 1.17 3.51 -18.56
N PRO A 71 0.28 3.05 -17.66
CA PRO A 71 0.35 1.71 -17.10
C PRO A 71 0.02 0.63 -18.15
N ALA A 72 0.74 -0.49 -18.11
CA ALA A 72 0.57 -1.58 -19.06
C ALA A 72 -0.69 -2.43 -18.84
N VAL A 73 -1.37 -2.24 -17.70
CA VAL A 73 -2.66 -2.86 -17.38
C VAL A 73 -3.61 -1.79 -16.85
N PRO A 74 -4.93 -1.97 -17.00
CA PRO A 74 -5.91 -1.05 -16.43
C PRO A 74 -5.61 -0.74 -14.95
N PRO A 75 -5.49 0.54 -14.56
CA PRO A 75 -5.20 0.90 -13.18
C PRO A 75 -6.43 0.72 -12.30
N PRO A 76 -6.26 0.40 -10.99
CA PRO A 76 -7.37 0.42 -10.05
C PRO A 76 -7.96 1.85 -9.89
N PRO A 77 -9.22 1.97 -9.43
CA PRO A 77 -9.81 3.27 -9.15
C PRO A 77 -8.93 4.11 -8.22
N SER A 78 -8.83 5.41 -8.51
CA SER A 78 -8.03 6.38 -7.73
C SER A 78 -6.51 6.15 -7.75
N ALA A 79 -6.00 5.31 -8.67
CA ALA A 79 -4.57 5.15 -8.86
C ALA A 79 -3.92 6.42 -9.43
N LEU A 80 -2.82 6.83 -8.82
CA LEU A 80 -1.87 7.71 -9.47
C LEU A 80 -1.17 6.96 -10.62
N PRO A 81 -0.83 7.67 -11.71
CA PRO A 81 0.00 7.09 -12.75
C PRO A 81 1.33 6.62 -12.15
N PRO A 82 1.92 5.52 -12.66
CA PRO A 82 3.28 5.16 -12.34
C PRO A 82 4.24 6.33 -12.57
N GLY A 83 5.33 6.41 -11.81
CA GLY A 83 6.33 7.44 -12.01
C GLY A 83 7.08 7.84 -10.74
N PRO A 84 8.00 8.81 -10.85
CA PRO A 84 8.75 9.34 -9.73
C PRO A 84 7.83 9.92 -8.66
N LEU A 85 8.05 9.50 -7.41
CA LEU A 85 7.30 9.95 -6.25
C LEU A 85 8.16 10.84 -5.34
N ARG A 86 7.48 11.78 -4.69
CA ARG A 86 8.00 12.62 -3.62
C ARG A 86 7.31 12.26 -2.31
N ILE A 87 8.10 12.10 -1.25
CA ILE A 87 7.60 12.03 0.12
C ILE A 87 7.77 13.41 0.74
N THR A 88 6.70 13.95 1.31
CA THR A 88 6.77 15.17 2.13
C THR A 88 6.33 14.83 3.54
N ALA A 89 7.13 15.20 4.54
CA ALA A 89 6.78 14.94 5.92
C ALA A 89 7.24 16.05 6.86
N ASP A 90 6.41 16.30 7.86
CA ASP A 90 6.80 17.09 9.02
C ASP A 90 7.41 16.16 10.08
N PHE A 91 8.35 16.68 10.87
CA PHE A 91 8.84 15.97 12.04
C PHE A 91 9.18 16.91 13.18
N LEU A 92 9.00 16.40 14.40
CA LEU A 92 9.52 17.02 15.61
C LEU A 92 10.91 16.47 15.86
N ALA A 93 11.84 17.34 16.25
CA ALA A 93 13.21 16.94 16.52
C ALA A 93 13.57 17.17 17.99
N SER A 94 14.35 16.28 18.57
CA SER A 94 14.78 16.42 19.96
C SER A 94 15.71 17.63 20.13
N ALA A 95 15.42 18.46 21.14
CA ALA A 95 16.27 19.58 21.53
C ALA A 95 17.26 19.22 22.67
N HIS A 96 17.36 17.94 23.04
CA HIS A 96 18.26 17.51 24.12
C HIS A 96 19.73 17.77 23.78
N SER A 97 20.53 18.16 24.76
CA SER A 97 21.96 18.48 24.57
C SER A 97 22.81 17.27 24.13
N THR A 98 22.31 16.05 24.37
CA THR A 98 22.90 14.78 23.91
C THR A 98 22.32 14.29 22.59
N ALA A 99 21.31 14.98 22.03
CA ALA A 99 20.72 14.62 20.75
C ALA A 99 21.67 14.96 19.59
N GLU A 100 21.52 14.22 18.49
CA GLU A 100 22.21 14.54 17.25
C GLU A 100 21.80 15.94 16.72
N PRO A 101 22.70 16.66 16.02
CA PRO A 101 22.33 17.91 15.36
C PRO A 101 21.16 17.72 14.38
N PHE A 102 20.23 18.69 14.34
CA PHE A 102 19.03 18.60 13.48
C PHE A 102 19.28 18.18 12.03
N PRO A 103 20.32 18.68 11.31
CA PRO A 103 20.60 18.24 9.94
C PRO A 103 20.99 16.75 9.84
N THR A 104 21.65 16.21 10.86
CA THR A 104 22.03 14.79 10.94
C THR A 104 20.79 13.93 11.17
N THR A 105 19.95 14.28 12.14
CA THR A 105 18.67 13.60 12.39
C THR A 105 17.78 13.61 11.14
N ALA A 106 17.68 14.75 10.44
CA ALA A 106 16.95 14.85 9.18
C ALA A 106 17.54 13.95 8.09
N THR A 107 18.86 13.78 8.05
CA THR A 107 19.55 12.89 7.09
C THR A 107 19.23 11.42 7.40
N HIS A 108 19.27 11.01 8.67
CA HIS A 108 18.87 9.68 9.09
C HIS A 108 17.40 9.38 8.79
N LEU A 109 16.50 10.32 9.10
CA LEU A 109 15.08 10.19 8.77
C LEU A 109 14.84 10.08 7.26
N ARG A 110 15.53 10.91 6.47
CA ARG A 110 15.48 10.85 5.01
C ARG A 110 15.92 9.50 4.48
N ALA A 111 17.05 8.98 4.99
CA ALA A 111 17.58 7.68 4.60
C ALA A 111 16.66 6.52 5.00
N ALA A 112 16.03 6.59 6.17
CA ALA A 112 15.08 5.58 6.65
C ALA A 112 13.83 5.53 5.77
N LEU A 113 13.21 6.69 5.48
CA LEU A 113 12.03 6.79 4.62
C LEU A 113 12.32 6.33 3.18
N ALA A 114 13.40 6.82 2.57
CA ALA A 114 13.82 6.39 1.24
C ALA A 114 14.16 4.90 1.21
N GLY A 115 14.87 4.41 2.23
CA GLY A 115 15.22 3.01 2.39
C GLY A 115 14.00 2.10 2.47
N ALA A 116 13.01 2.43 3.30
CA ALA A 116 11.78 1.66 3.42
C ALA A 116 10.94 1.72 2.13
N ALA A 117 10.79 2.91 1.54
CA ALA A 117 10.08 3.08 0.27
C ALA A 117 10.67 2.21 -0.85
N THR A 118 11.99 2.16 -1.00
CA THR A 118 12.62 1.38 -2.06
C THR A 118 12.75 -0.10 -1.72
N ARG A 119 13.22 -0.44 -0.51
CA ARG A 119 13.61 -1.81 -0.16
C ARG A 119 12.45 -2.65 0.37
N GLN A 120 11.49 -2.06 1.08
CA GLN A 120 10.35 -2.80 1.65
C GLN A 120 9.10 -2.69 0.77
N LEU A 121 8.82 -1.50 0.22
CA LEU A 121 7.62 -1.32 -0.61
C LEU A 121 7.92 -1.55 -2.09
N GLY A 122 8.99 -0.92 -2.58
CA GLY A 122 9.30 -0.83 -4.00
C GLY A 122 8.66 0.35 -4.72
N LEU A 123 8.43 1.45 -4.00
CA LEU A 123 8.05 2.73 -4.59
C LEU A 123 9.26 3.38 -5.30
N THR A 124 8.98 4.06 -6.41
CA THR A 124 9.98 4.83 -7.16
C THR A 124 10.09 6.24 -6.57
N VAL A 125 10.60 6.36 -5.35
CA VAL A 125 10.79 7.66 -4.68
C VAL A 125 12.09 8.31 -5.13
N THR A 126 12.01 9.54 -5.64
CA THR A 126 13.18 10.33 -6.06
C THR A 126 13.49 11.47 -5.10
N GLU A 127 12.50 11.90 -4.31
CA GLU A 127 12.62 13.08 -3.45
C GLU A 127 11.97 12.81 -2.08
N VAL A 128 12.62 13.31 -1.02
CA VAL A 128 12.12 13.24 0.36
C VAL A 128 12.37 14.59 1.03
N ASP A 129 11.28 15.35 1.13
CA ASP A 129 11.24 16.70 1.65
C ASP A 129 10.78 16.67 3.10
N LEU A 130 11.66 17.11 4.01
CA LEU A 130 11.41 17.09 5.44
C LEU A 130 11.34 18.52 5.98
N ARG A 131 10.31 18.79 6.77
CA ARG A 131 10.15 20.06 7.50
C ARG A 131 10.18 19.81 9.00
N VAL A 132 11.03 20.56 9.71
CA VAL A 132 10.97 20.60 11.18
C VAL A 132 9.74 21.42 11.56
N SER A 133 8.79 20.80 12.26
CA SER A 133 7.56 21.45 12.71
C SER A 133 7.58 21.85 14.18
N GLY A 134 8.57 21.37 14.95
CA GLY A 134 8.74 21.70 16.36
C GLY A 134 9.87 20.94 17.02
N LEU A 135 10.08 21.22 18.32
CA LEU A 135 11.10 20.60 19.14
C LEU A 135 10.45 19.72 20.22
N LEU A 136 11.07 18.57 20.52
CA LEU A 136 10.65 17.69 21.60
C LEU A 136 11.39 18.07 22.88
N ASP A 137 10.65 18.43 23.94
CA ASP A 137 11.16 18.66 25.29
C ASP A 137 10.69 17.50 26.20
N THR A 138 11.49 16.43 26.27
CA THR A 138 11.29 15.21 27.10
C THR A 138 10.36 14.13 26.53
N ASP A 139 10.77 12.88 26.72
CA ASP A 139 10.03 11.65 26.41
C ASP A 139 8.83 11.48 27.35
N GLU A 140 7.68 12.09 27.07
CA GLU A 140 6.34 11.52 27.35
C GLU A 140 5.28 12.23 26.51
N ASP A 141 4.59 11.46 25.67
CA ASP A 141 3.12 11.50 25.55
C ASP A 141 2.70 10.37 24.61
N VAL A 142 2.46 9.21 25.22
CA VAL A 142 1.70 8.12 24.61
C VAL A 142 0.23 8.48 24.72
N VAL A 143 -0.32 9.03 23.63
CA VAL A 143 -1.77 9.01 23.41
C VAL A 143 -2.04 7.90 22.41
N HIS A 144 -2.52 6.76 22.93
CA HIS A 144 -3.16 5.74 22.10
C HIS A 144 -4.43 6.35 21.48
N PRO A 145 -4.57 6.38 20.14
CA PRO A 145 -5.90 6.55 19.55
C PRO A 145 -6.77 5.36 19.94
N PRO A 146 -8.09 5.53 20.14
CA PRO A 146 -8.98 4.42 20.40
C PRO A 146 -8.92 3.43 19.23
N GLU A 147 -8.70 2.16 19.55
CA GLU A 147 -8.89 1.06 18.63
C GLU A 147 -10.39 0.90 18.38
N ASP A 148 -10.89 1.45 17.27
CA ASP A 148 -12.16 1.04 16.72
C ASP A 148 -12.00 -0.40 16.20
N HIS A 149 -12.31 -1.37 17.05
CA HIS A 149 -12.58 -2.75 16.64
C HIS A 149 -13.82 -2.75 15.75
N GLU A 150 -13.62 -2.64 14.44
CA GLU A 150 -14.65 -3.06 13.48
C GLU A 150 -14.78 -4.58 13.55
N ASP A 151 -15.79 -5.02 14.30
CA ASP A 151 -16.32 -6.38 14.29
C ASP A 151 -16.88 -6.66 12.88
N HIS A 152 -16.04 -7.20 12.00
CA HIS A 152 -16.49 -7.78 10.73
C HIS A 152 -16.78 -9.25 10.97
N SER A 153 -18.07 -9.55 11.13
CA SER A 153 -18.58 -10.91 11.10
C SER A 153 -18.05 -11.65 9.85
N PRO A 154 -17.57 -12.90 10.00
CA PRO A 154 -17.23 -13.73 8.85
C PRO A 154 -18.49 -13.92 8.01
N THR A 155 -18.49 -13.42 6.78
CA THR A 155 -19.49 -13.83 5.80
C THR A 155 -19.16 -15.26 5.39
N GLU A 156 -20.14 -16.13 5.61
CA GLU A 156 -20.17 -17.55 5.27
C GLU A 156 -19.63 -17.81 3.85
N PRO A 157 -18.79 -18.86 3.67
CA PRO A 157 -18.23 -19.15 2.36
C PRO A 157 -19.34 -19.51 1.36
N PRO A 158 -19.38 -18.93 0.14
CA PRO A 158 -20.21 -19.50 -0.91
C PRO A 158 -19.73 -20.93 -1.22
N SER A 159 -20.69 -21.81 -1.49
CA SER A 159 -20.49 -23.24 -1.81
C SER A 159 -19.36 -23.48 -2.82
N PRO A 160 -18.68 -24.64 -2.75
CA PRO A 160 -17.60 -24.99 -3.68
C PRO A 160 -18.18 -25.26 -5.07
N GLY A 161 -18.34 -24.20 -5.85
CA GLY A 161 -18.41 -24.25 -7.30
C GLY A 161 -17.02 -24.01 -7.88
N ASP A 162 -16.72 -24.64 -9.00
CA ASP A 162 -15.48 -24.49 -9.77
C ASP A 162 -15.43 -23.11 -10.46
N ASP A 163 -15.54 -22.03 -9.68
CA ASP A 163 -15.62 -20.66 -10.17
C ASP A 163 -14.21 -20.07 -10.42
N GLU A 164 -14.11 -19.24 -11.47
CA GLU A 164 -12.84 -18.62 -11.87
C GLU A 164 -12.25 -17.76 -10.74
N GLU A 165 -13.10 -17.19 -9.90
CA GLU A 165 -12.69 -16.36 -8.77
C GLU A 165 -11.99 -17.16 -7.68
N SER A 166 -12.48 -18.35 -7.34
CA SER A 166 -11.81 -19.27 -6.41
C SER A 166 -10.46 -19.73 -6.97
N ARG A 167 -10.36 -19.99 -8.28
CA ARG A 167 -9.07 -20.32 -8.92
C ARG A 167 -8.07 -19.16 -8.82
N VAL A 168 -8.52 -17.92 -9.04
CA VAL A 168 -7.67 -16.73 -8.88
C VAL A 168 -7.29 -16.51 -7.42
N ALA A 169 -8.24 -16.66 -6.49
CA ALA A 169 -8.02 -16.52 -5.06
C ALA A 169 -7.00 -17.54 -4.55
N ALA A 170 -7.17 -18.81 -4.91
CA ALA A 170 -6.22 -19.88 -4.57
C ALA A 170 -4.84 -19.63 -5.18
N ALA A 171 -4.78 -19.17 -6.44
CA ALA A 171 -3.52 -18.81 -7.09
C ALA A 171 -2.80 -17.68 -6.35
N ALA A 172 -3.51 -16.63 -5.93
CA ALA A 172 -2.93 -15.53 -5.17
C ALA A 172 -2.46 -15.95 -3.78
N LEU A 173 -3.28 -16.71 -3.03
CA LEU A 173 -2.93 -17.22 -1.70
C LEU A 173 -1.77 -18.23 -1.72
N SER A 174 -1.54 -18.91 -2.85
CA SER A 174 -0.40 -19.83 -2.99
C SER A 174 0.96 -19.15 -3.11
N VAL A 175 1.00 -17.81 -3.19
CA VAL A 175 2.25 -17.05 -3.33
C VAL A 175 2.85 -16.76 -1.96
N PRO A 176 4.10 -17.18 -1.69
CA PRO A 176 4.81 -16.80 -0.47
C PRO A 176 4.83 -15.27 -0.28
N GLY A 177 4.58 -14.82 0.94
CA GLY A 177 4.47 -13.40 1.30
C GLY A 177 3.04 -12.85 1.20
N VAL A 178 2.06 -13.57 0.66
CA VAL A 178 0.64 -13.19 0.77
C VAL A 178 0.06 -13.75 2.07
N THR A 179 -0.47 -12.88 2.93
CA THR A 179 -1.05 -13.31 4.23
C THR A 179 -2.56 -13.51 4.15
N ARG A 180 -3.25 -12.68 3.35
CA ARG A 180 -4.70 -12.80 3.11
C ARG A 180 -5.15 -12.06 1.85
N LEU A 181 -6.35 -12.41 1.40
CA LEU A 181 -7.10 -11.64 0.41
C LEU A 181 -7.99 -10.59 1.11
N THR A 182 -8.22 -9.46 0.46
CA THR A 182 -9.03 -8.35 0.99
C THR A 182 -10.01 -7.86 -0.07
N GLY A 183 -11.23 -7.44 0.27
CA GLY A 183 -12.22 -6.97 -0.71
C GLY A 183 -12.58 -5.49 -0.59
N THR A 184 -11.60 -4.65 -0.27
CA THR A 184 -11.80 -3.26 0.12
C THR A 184 -12.23 -2.34 -1.04
N LEU A 185 -11.78 -2.62 -2.27
CA LEU A 185 -12.01 -1.79 -3.46
C LEU A 185 -12.86 -2.50 -4.54
N GLY A 186 -13.07 -3.82 -4.43
CA GLY A 186 -13.77 -4.64 -5.43
C GLY A 186 -15.28 -4.40 -5.60
N GLY A 187 -15.88 -3.52 -4.80
CA GLY A 187 -17.34 -3.39 -4.71
C GLY A 187 -17.97 -4.65 -4.09
N LEU A 188 -18.81 -4.49 -3.07
CA LEU A 188 -19.43 -5.60 -2.32
C LEU A 188 -18.47 -6.50 -1.50
N GLY A 189 -17.22 -6.09 -1.23
CA GLY A 189 -16.33 -6.91 -0.39
C GLY A 189 -15.58 -8.02 -1.13
N ARG A 190 -15.51 -7.97 -2.47
CA ARG A 190 -14.87 -9.00 -3.30
C ARG A 190 -13.37 -8.74 -3.46
N ALA A 191 -12.55 -9.74 -3.13
CA ALA A 191 -11.10 -9.64 -3.27
C ALA A 191 -10.58 -9.88 -4.69
N VAL A 192 -11.41 -10.49 -5.53
CA VAL A 192 -11.12 -10.75 -6.94
C VAL A 192 -12.23 -10.10 -7.76
N LEU A 193 -11.84 -9.28 -8.72
CA LEU A 193 -12.73 -8.70 -9.72
C LEU A 193 -12.24 -9.12 -11.10
N ILE A 194 -13.10 -9.79 -11.87
CA ILE A 194 -12.82 -10.18 -13.25
C ILE A 194 -13.69 -9.34 -14.18
N GLU A 195 -13.05 -8.47 -14.96
CA GLU A 195 -13.70 -7.54 -15.88
C GLU A 195 -13.49 -7.97 -17.33
N THR A 196 -14.56 -7.89 -18.11
CA THR A 196 -14.56 -8.11 -19.55
C THR A 196 -15.43 -7.06 -20.21
N GLY A 197 -14.99 -6.50 -21.33
CA GLY A 197 -15.80 -5.51 -22.04
C GLY A 197 -15.11 -4.99 -23.30
N PRO A 198 -15.85 -4.27 -24.17
CA PRO A 198 -15.34 -3.78 -25.45
C PRO A 198 -14.21 -2.74 -25.31
N ALA A 199 -14.12 -2.07 -24.15
CA ALA A 199 -13.06 -1.12 -23.83
C ALA A 199 -11.74 -1.79 -23.37
N LEU A 200 -11.76 -3.10 -23.14
CA LEU A 200 -10.59 -3.85 -22.68
C LEU A 200 -10.04 -4.73 -23.82
N PRO A 201 -8.76 -4.62 -24.18
CA PRO A 201 -8.18 -5.42 -25.26
C PRO A 201 -8.15 -6.92 -24.93
N ARG A 202 -8.20 -7.27 -23.63
CA ARG A 202 -8.25 -8.63 -23.08
C ARG A 202 -9.00 -8.61 -21.75
N ARG A 203 -9.43 -9.78 -21.27
CA ARG A 203 -9.98 -9.93 -19.90
C ARG A 203 -9.02 -9.30 -18.88
N HIS A 204 -9.56 -8.64 -17.86
CA HIS A 204 -8.80 -7.99 -16.80
C HIS A 204 -9.14 -8.60 -15.45
N VAL A 205 -8.14 -8.86 -14.62
CA VAL A 205 -8.31 -9.36 -13.26
C VAL A 205 -7.68 -8.36 -12.30
N ARG A 206 -8.45 -7.86 -11.34
CA ARG A 206 -7.93 -7.11 -10.20
C ARG A 206 -7.99 -8.00 -8.96
N VAL A 207 -6.86 -8.17 -8.28
CA VAL A 207 -6.76 -8.92 -7.03
C VAL A 207 -6.26 -8.02 -5.92
N GLU A 208 -6.93 -8.08 -4.78
CA GLU A 208 -6.60 -7.31 -3.59
C GLU A 208 -6.02 -8.23 -2.50
N VAL A 209 -4.84 -7.86 -2.00
CA VAL A 209 -4.05 -8.70 -1.10
C VAL A 209 -3.49 -7.91 0.07
N THR A 210 -3.30 -8.58 1.19
CA THR A 210 -2.37 -8.18 2.25
C THR A 210 -1.09 -9.01 2.12
N VAL A 211 0.06 -8.36 2.31
CA VAL A 211 1.36 -9.01 2.23
C VAL A 211 2.10 -8.92 3.56
N GLY A 212 2.99 -9.87 3.80
CA GLY A 212 3.96 -9.81 4.90
C GLY A 212 5.02 -8.74 4.65
N GLY A 213 5.68 -8.30 5.73
CA GLY A 213 6.76 -7.31 5.70
C GLY A 213 8.16 -7.92 5.63
N GLU A 214 8.27 -9.25 5.50
CA GLU A 214 9.56 -9.95 5.36
C GLU A 214 10.14 -9.78 3.95
N GLU A 215 9.30 -9.91 2.92
CA GLU A 215 9.67 -9.64 1.54
C GLU A 215 9.24 -8.24 1.06
N ARG A 216 9.90 -7.76 0.00
CA ARG A 216 9.51 -6.51 -0.66
C ARG A 216 8.12 -6.65 -1.30
N ALA A 217 7.19 -5.75 -0.95
CA ALA A 217 5.79 -5.80 -1.41
C ALA A 217 5.65 -5.87 -2.94
N LEU A 218 6.47 -5.10 -3.68
CA LEU A 218 6.52 -5.17 -5.15
C LEU A 218 6.84 -6.58 -5.68
N ASP A 219 7.77 -7.29 -5.05
CA ASP A 219 8.21 -8.61 -5.54
C ASP A 219 7.15 -9.68 -5.27
N VAL A 220 6.46 -9.60 -4.13
CA VAL A 220 5.25 -10.40 -3.83
C VAL A 220 4.15 -10.09 -4.84
N ALA A 221 3.84 -8.82 -5.09
CA ALA A 221 2.80 -8.41 -6.04
C ALA A 221 3.11 -8.90 -7.47
N ARG A 222 4.38 -8.85 -7.91
CA ARG A 222 4.81 -9.42 -9.19
C ARG A 222 4.62 -10.93 -9.24
N ALA A 223 4.89 -11.64 -8.14
CA ALA A 223 4.67 -13.08 -8.05
C ALA A 223 3.18 -13.44 -8.13
N VAL A 224 2.31 -12.71 -7.41
CA VAL A 224 0.85 -12.82 -7.51
C VAL A 224 0.40 -12.60 -8.94
N ARG A 225 0.84 -11.51 -9.59
CA ARG A 225 0.48 -11.19 -10.96
C ARG A 225 0.82 -12.32 -11.94
N ARG A 226 2.02 -12.87 -11.84
CA ARG A 226 2.46 -14.00 -12.68
C ARG A 226 1.65 -15.27 -12.43
N LYS A 227 1.33 -15.57 -11.18
CA LYS A 227 0.59 -16.79 -10.80
C LYS A 227 -0.87 -16.70 -11.24
N VAL A 228 -1.53 -15.57 -10.96
CA VAL A 228 -2.92 -15.30 -11.37
C VAL A 228 -3.05 -15.24 -12.89
N GLY A 229 -2.11 -14.63 -13.61
CA GLY A 229 -2.13 -14.57 -15.08
C GLY A 229 -2.02 -15.94 -15.78
N LYS A 230 -1.62 -16.98 -15.04
CA LYS A 230 -1.57 -18.39 -15.48
C LYS A 230 -2.77 -19.21 -14.99
N ALA A 231 -3.56 -18.69 -14.05
CA ALA A 231 -4.67 -19.41 -13.43
C ALA A 231 -5.91 -19.46 -14.33
N LEU A 232 -6.03 -18.54 -15.29
CA LEU A 232 -7.15 -18.45 -16.21
C LEU A 232 -6.70 -18.59 -17.67
N PRO A 233 -7.53 -19.21 -18.54
CA PRO A 233 -7.28 -19.27 -19.97
C PRO A 233 -7.33 -17.88 -20.62
N GLY A 234 -6.62 -17.71 -21.74
CA GLY A 234 -6.61 -16.46 -22.50
C GLY A 234 -5.66 -15.38 -21.97
N HIS A 235 -4.87 -15.67 -20.92
CA HIS A 235 -3.86 -14.79 -20.35
C HIS A 235 -4.40 -13.38 -20.07
N PRO A 236 -5.31 -13.25 -19.09
CA PRO A 236 -5.85 -11.95 -18.72
C PRO A 236 -4.74 -10.98 -18.29
N THR A 237 -4.98 -9.69 -18.48
CA THR A 237 -4.18 -8.69 -17.78
C THR A 237 -4.51 -8.75 -16.29
N VAL A 238 -3.50 -8.57 -15.44
CA VAL A 238 -3.67 -8.68 -13.98
C VAL A 238 -3.12 -7.43 -13.31
N ALA A 239 -3.96 -6.79 -12.49
CA ALA A 239 -3.61 -5.75 -11.55
C ALA A 239 -3.64 -6.30 -10.11
N VAL A 240 -2.58 -6.05 -9.35
CA VAL A 240 -2.50 -6.44 -7.94
C VAL A 240 -2.52 -5.19 -7.08
N LEU A 241 -3.44 -5.14 -6.11
CA LEU A 241 -3.56 -4.04 -5.16
C LEU A 241 -3.21 -4.55 -3.75
N VAL A 242 -2.12 -4.03 -3.20
CA VAL A 242 -1.70 -4.25 -1.82
C VAL A 242 -2.48 -3.30 -0.92
N THR A 243 -3.30 -3.84 -0.03
CA THR A 243 -4.18 -3.07 0.86
C THR A 243 -3.59 -2.88 2.25
N ALA A 244 -2.64 -3.74 2.64
CA ALA A 244 -1.87 -3.65 3.88
C ALA A 244 -0.53 -4.40 3.73
N VAL A 245 0.46 -3.98 4.54
CA VAL A 245 1.73 -4.67 4.74
C VAL A 245 1.87 -4.96 6.23
N GLU A 246 1.76 -6.23 6.61
CA GLU A 246 1.83 -6.66 8.00
C GLU A 246 3.29 -6.71 8.42
N GLY A 247 3.65 -6.00 9.49
CA GLY A 247 5.00 -6.15 10.06
C GLY A 247 5.16 -7.56 10.61
N ALA A 248 6.37 -8.11 10.55
CA ALA A 248 6.70 -9.24 11.41
C ALA A 248 6.36 -8.82 12.84
N ALA A 249 5.34 -9.44 13.44
CA ALA A 249 5.12 -9.31 14.87
C ALA A 249 6.45 -9.67 15.52
N THR A 250 7.04 -8.74 16.25
CA THR A 250 8.20 -9.02 17.10
C THR A 250 7.79 -10.25 17.91
N LYS A 251 8.38 -11.41 17.60
CA LYS A 251 8.26 -12.57 18.46
C LYS A 251 8.92 -12.15 19.75
N ASP A 252 8.12 -11.75 20.73
CA ASP A 252 8.56 -11.75 22.12
C ASP A 252 9.03 -13.19 22.39
N VAL A 253 10.34 -13.33 22.52
CA VAL A 253 10.96 -14.52 23.06
C VAL A 253 10.79 -14.40 24.58
N PRO A 254 10.23 -15.42 25.25
CA PRO A 254 9.95 -15.38 26.68
C PRO A 254 11.21 -15.26 27.55
#